data_AF-A0A3N5E9H2-F1
#
_entry.id   AF-A0A3N5E9H2-F1
#
_cell.length_a   1.000
_cell.length_b   1.000
_cell.length_c   1.000
_cell.angle_alpha   90.00
_cell.angle_beta   90.00
_cell.angle_gamma   90.00
#
_symmetry.space_group_name_H-M   'P 1'
#
loop_
_entity.id
_entity.type
_entity.pdbx_description
1 polymer ?
#
loop_
_entity_poly.entity_id
_entity_poly.type
_entity_poly.pdbx_seq_one_letter_code
_entity_poly.pdbx_strand_id
1 'polypeptide(L)'
;MAGRVKRTYNLDPRTVRAVRELADRYGVASSQDAVVELAVDELRRLLAEREESTAWERAGSDPEFVAEAEEWDKAFGAADRETWPADSA
;
A
#
# COMPACT_ATOMS: atom_id res chain seq x y z
N MET A 1 1.49 -26.95 -3.45
CA MET A 1 0.19 -26.34 -3.80
C MET A 1 -0.46 -25.86 -2.52
N ALA A 2 -0.57 -24.55 -2.32
CA ALA A 2 -1.35 -24.01 -1.21
C ALA A 2 -2.84 -24.23 -1.52
N GLY A 3 -3.56 -24.93 -0.66
CA GLY A 3 -5.00 -25.16 -0.80
C GLY A 3 -5.80 -23.95 -0.31
N ARG A 4 -7.01 -23.78 -0.85
CA ARG A 4 -8.00 -22.83 -0.30
C ARG A 4 -8.65 -23.42 0.96
N VAL A 5 -8.78 -22.62 2.02
CA VAL A 5 -9.42 -23.03 3.27
C VAL A 5 -10.74 -22.29 3.44
N LYS A 6 -11.83 -23.03 3.63
CA LYS A 6 -13.14 -22.45 3.89
C LYS A 6 -13.25 -22.02 5.35
N ARG A 7 -13.75 -20.79 5.58
CA ARG A 7 -14.15 -20.31 6.91
C ARG A 7 -15.49 -19.61 6.84
N THR A 8 -16.32 -19.82 7.86
CA THR A 8 -17.62 -19.17 7.99
C THR A 8 -17.52 -18.07 9.03
N TYR A 9 -18.01 -16.88 8.70
CA TYR A 9 -18.05 -15.72 9.59
C TYR A 9 -19.49 -15.25 9.78
N ASN A 10 -19.81 -14.76 10.97
CA ASN A 10 -21.06 -14.03 11.21
C ASN A 10 -20.83 -12.56 10.84
N LEU A 11 -21.33 -12.14 9.68
CA LEU A 11 -21.16 -10.79 9.15
C LEU A 11 -22.47 -10.00 9.25
N ASP A 12 -22.36 -8.67 9.36
CA ASP A 12 -23.51 -7.80 9.25
C ASP A 12 -24.19 -7.99 7.87
N PRO A 13 -25.52 -8.06 7.79
CA PRO A 13 -26.22 -8.20 6.51
C PRO A 13 -25.86 -7.13 5.47
N ARG A 14 -25.49 -5.91 5.91
CA ARG A 14 -25.00 -4.84 5.03
C ARG A 14 -23.68 -5.23 4.37
N THR A 15 -22.75 -5.84 5.12
CA THR A 15 -21.47 -6.31 4.58
C THR A 15 -21.68 -7.41 3.54
N VAL A 16 -22.58 -8.36 3.83
CA VAL A 16 -22.91 -9.43 2.85
C VAL A 16 -23.49 -8.85 1.56
N ARG A 17 -24.37 -7.84 1.66
CA ARG A 17 -24.91 -7.13 0.49
C ARG A 17 -23.82 -6.39 -0.29
N ALA A 18 -22.90 -5.72 0.39
CA ALA A 18 -21.80 -5.01 -0.26
C ALA A 18 -20.86 -5.96 -1.02
N VAL A 19 -20.49 -7.10 -0.41
CA VAL A 19 -19.65 -8.12 -1.08
C VAL A 19 -20.34 -8.67 -2.34
N ARG A 20 -21.64 -8.95 -2.27
CA ARG A 20 -22.44 -9.35 -3.43
C ARG A 20 -22.44 -8.28 -4.51
N GLU A 21 -22.68 -7.03 -4.15
CA GLU A 21 -22.72 -5.93 -5.10
C GLU A 21 -21.38 -5.72 -5.81
N LEU A 22 -20.27 -5.78 -5.06
CA LEU A 22 -18.91 -5.66 -5.60
C LEU A 22 -18.58 -6.75 -6.61
N ALA A 23 -19.00 -8.00 -6.34
CA ALA A 23 -18.80 -9.11 -7.27
C ALA A 23 -19.76 -9.03 -8.47
N ASP A 24 -21.06 -8.92 -8.21
CA ASP A 24 -22.10 -9.16 -9.21
C ASP A 24 -22.41 -7.92 -10.06
N ARG A 25 -22.44 -6.72 -9.45
CA ARG A 25 -22.78 -5.47 -10.14
C ARG A 25 -21.54 -4.76 -10.68
N TYR A 26 -20.50 -4.64 -9.86
CA TYR A 26 -19.30 -3.88 -10.22
C TYR A 26 -18.19 -4.75 -10.82
N GLY A 27 -18.27 -6.08 -10.72
CA GLY A 27 -17.29 -6.98 -11.32
C GLY A 27 -15.87 -6.79 -10.77
N VAL A 28 -15.72 -6.30 -9.54
CA VAL A 28 -14.41 -5.98 -8.94
C VAL A 28 -13.55 -7.24 -8.79
N ALA A 29 -14.18 -8.41 -8.62
CA ALA A 29 -13.50 -9.69 -8.60
C ALA A 29 -14.39 -10.80 -9.19
N SER A 30 -13.78 -11.94 -9.52
CA SER A 30 -14.44 -13.07 -10.18
C SER A 30 -15.44 -13.83 -9.29
N SER A 31 -15.43 -13.59 -7.98
CA SER A 31 -16.36 -14.17 -7.01
C SER A 31 -16.44 -13.33 -5.73
N GLN A 32 -17.44 -13.60 -4.90
CA GLN A 32 -17.56 -13.00 -3.57
C GLN A 32 -16.37 -13.36 -2.66
N ASP A 33 -15.84 -14.57 -2.74
CA ASP A 33 -14.63 -14.98 -2.00
C ASP A 33 -13.42 -14.15 -2.46
N ALA A 34 -13.30 -13.90 -3.77
CA ALA A 34 -12.23 -13.07 -4.32
C ALA A 34 -12.37 -11.58 -3.92
N VAL A 35 -13.59 -11.07 -3.74
CA VAL A 35 -13.81 -9.74 -3.14
C VAL A 35 -13.29 -9.69 -1.70
N VAL A 36 -13.52 -10.75 -0.91
CA VAL A 36 -13.03 -10.81 0.47
C VAL A 36 -11.51 -10.90 0.51
N GLU A 37 -10.90 -11.74 -0.34
CA GLU A 37 -9.43 -11.83 -0.47
C GLU A 37 -8.84 -10.46 -0.83
N LEU A 38 -9.38 -9.78 -1.85
CA LEU A 38 -8.97 -8.43 -2.25
C LEU A 38 -9.09 -7.41 -1.13
N ALA A 39 -10.21 -7.40 -0.40
CA ALA A 39 -10.43 -6.46 0.69
C ALA A 39 -9.43 -6.66 1.84
N VAL A 40 -9.04 -7.90 2.13
CA VAL A 40 -8.03 -8.21 3.14
C VAL A 40 -6.65 -7.76 2.69
N ASP A 41 -6.28 -8.02 1.43
CA ASP A 41 -5.00 -7.58 0.89
C ASP A 41 -4.88 -6.05 0.88
N GLU A 42 -5.96 -5.36 0.50
CA GLU A 42 -6.00 -3.90 0.54
C GLU A 42 -5.89 -3.35 1.96
N LEU A 43 -6.55 -3.96 2.95
CA LEU A 43 -6.40 -3.57 4.35
C LEU A 43 -4.95 -3.76 4.83
N ARG A 44 -4.29 -4.84 4.42
CA ARG A 44 -2.89 -5.08 4.75
C ARG A 44 -1.98 -4.04 4.11
N ARG A 45 -2.22 -3.69 2.85
CA ARG A 45 -1.50 -2.64 2.13
C ARG A 45 -1.60 -1.30 2.86
N LEU A 46 -2.82 -0.88 3.21
CA LEU A 46 -3.06 0.38 3.92
C LEU A 46 -2.37 0.44 5.29
N LEU A 47 -2.33 -0.68 6.02
CA LEU A 47 -1.62 -0.76 7.30
C LEU A 47 -0.10 -0.65 7.10
N ALA A 48 0.45 -1.35 6.11
CA ALA A 48 1.88 -1.28 5.78
C ALA A 48 2.28 0.14 5.36
N GLU A 49 1.51 0.78 4.47
CA GLU A 49 1.75 2.16 4.04
C GLU A 49 1.72 3.15 5.21
N ARG A 50 0.79 2.95 6.16
CA ARG A 50 0.72 3.79 7.36
C ARG A 50 1.93 3.59 8.26
N GLU A 51 2.37 2.36 8.46
CA GLU A 51 3.56 2.05 9.24
C GLU A 51 4.82 2.64 8.59
N GLU A 52 4.94 2.50 7.27
CA GLU A 52 6.03 3.07 6.49
C GLU A 52 6.04 4.61 6.55
N SER A 53 4.91 5.27 6.32
CA SER A 53 4.77 6.73 6.48
C SER A 53 5.21 7.18 7.87
N THR A 54 4.80 6.45 8.91
CA THR A 54 5.20 6.75 10.29
C THR A 54 6.72 6.56 10.47
N ALA A 55 7.32 5.56 9.84
CA ALA A 55 8.77 5.34 9.89
C ALA A 55 9.53 6.49 9.20
N TRP A 56 9.06 6.94 8.02
CA TRP A 56 9.63 8.08 7.31
C TRP A 56 9.50 9.38 8.09
N GLU A 57 8.36 9.64 8.74
CA GLU A 57 8.17 10.81 9.61
C GLU A 57 9.16 10.83 10.78
N ARG A 58 9.39 9.66 11.41
CA ARG A 58 10.39 9.54 12.48
C ARG A 58 11.80 9.77 11.95
N ALA A 59 12.15 9.16 10.82
CA ALA A 59 13.46 9.32 10.20
C ALA A 59 13.73 10.78 9.80
N GLY A 60 12.75 11.48 9.24
CA GLY A 60 12.87 12.91 8.91
C GLY A 60 13.01 13.82 10.13
N SER A 61 12.67 13.34 11.33
CA SER A 61 12.89 14.05 12.60
C SER A 61 14.17 13.61 13.32
N ASP A 62 14.87 12.59 12.81
CA ASP A 62 16.11 12.07 13.36
C ASP A 62 17.30 12.87 12.80
N PRO A 63 18.05 13.62 13.64
CA PRO A 63 19.17 14.42 13.19
C PRO A 63 20.29 13.63 12.51
N GLU A 64 20.54 12.38 12.91
CA GLU A 64 21.59 11.54 12.30
C GLU A 64 21.19 11.14 10.88
N PHE A 65 19.94 10.69 10.72
CA PHE A 65 19.39 10.34 9.41
C PHE A 65 19.34 11.55 8.47
N VAL A 66 18.96 12.73 8.95
CA VAL A 66 18.95 13.97 8.16
C VAL A 66 20.35 14.36 7.73
N ALA A 67 21.33 14.31 8.63
CA ALA A 67 22.72 14.61 8.29
C ALA A 67 23.27 13.65 7.23
N GLU A 68 22.99 12.35 7.38
CA GLU A 68 23.37 11.35 6.38
C GLU A 68 22.72 11.68 5.01
N ALA A 69 21.40 11.90 4.97
CA ALA A 69 20.70 12.23 3.73
C ALA A 69 21.26 13.48 3.03
N GLU A 70 21.63 14.51 3.79
CA GLU A 70 22.31 15.69 3.25
C GLU A 70 23.70 15.38 2.67
N GLU A 71 24.45 14.44 3.25
CA GLU A 71 25.74 14.00 2.71
C GLU A 71 25.55 13.29 1.36
N TRP A 72 24.51 12.43 1.25
CA TRP A 72 24.15 11.78 -0.01
C TRP A 72 23.77 12.80 -1.09
N ASP A 73 22.91 13.78 -0.77
CA ASP A 73 22.53 14.83 -1.72
C ASP A 73 23.73 15.67 -2.18
N LYS A 74 24.66 15.99 -1.27
CA LYS A 74 25.91 16.69 -1.62
C LYS A 74 26.80 15.84 -2.55
N ALA A 75 26.89 14.54 -2.30
CA ALA A 75 27.74 13.64 -3.06
C ALA A 75 27.21 13.35 -4.47
N PHE A 76 25.88 13.23 -4.64
CA PHE A 76 25.28 12.72 -5.87
C PHE A 76 24.30 13.68 -6.55
N GLY A 77 23.83 14.74 -5.90
CA GLY A 77 22.79 15.61 -6.44
C GLY A 77 23.15 16.31 -7.76
N ALA A 78 24.44 16.48 -8.07
CA ALA A 78 24.87 16.95 -9.39
C ALA A 78 24.62 15.92 -10.49
N ALA A 79 24.99 14.65 -10.25
CA ALA A 79 24.78 13.55 -11.18
C ALA A 79 23.28 13.23 -11.36
N ASP A 80 22.49 13.37 -10.30
CA ASP A 80 21.03 13.20 -10.37
C ASP A 80 20.39 14.25 -11.29
N ARG A 81 20.81 15.52 -11.19
CA ARG A 81 20.30 16.60 -12.05
C ARG A 81 20.70 16.45 -13.53
N GLU A 82 21.84 15.83 -13.80
CA GLU A 82 22.25 15.48 -15.17
C GLU A 82 21.41 14.32 -15.73
N THR A 83 21.07 13.35 -14.88
CA THR A 83 20.34 12.13 -15.28
C THR A 83 18.83 12.35 -15.39
N TRP A 84 18.25 13.16 -14.49
CA TRP A 84 16.84 13.58 -14.51
C TRP A 84 16.74 15.12 -14.58
N PRO A 85 16.91 15.71 -15.78
CA PRO A 85 16.74 17.15 -15.97
C PRO A 85 15.32 17.59 -15.63
N ALA A 86 15.18 18.75 -14.98
CA ALA A 86 13.88 19.28 -14.53
C ALA A 86 12.85 19.50 -15.65
N ASP A 87 13.29 19.62 -16.91
CA ASP A 87 12.43 19.77 -18.09
C ASP A 87 11.88 18.44 -18.65
N SER A 88 12.07 17.32 -17.93
CA SER A 88 11.64 15.98 -18.35
C SER A 88 10.25 15.57 -17.79
N ALA A 89 9.52 16.51 -17.17
CA ALA A 89 8.22 16.30 -16.53
C ALA A 89 7.07 17.02 -17.28
#